data_AF-A0A970GDH1-F1
#
_entry.id   AF-A0A970GDH1-F1
#
_cell.length_a   1.000
_cell.length_b   1.000
_cell.length_c   1.000
_cell.angle_alpha   90.00
_cell.angle_beta   90.00
_cell.angle_gamma   90.00
#
_symmetry.space_group_name_H-M   'P 1'
#
loop_
_entity.id
_entity.type
_entity.pdbx_description
1 polymer ?
#
loop_
_entity_poly.entity_id
_entity_poly.type
_entity_poly.pdbx_seq_one_letter_code
_entity_poly.pdbx_strand_id
1 'polypeptide(L)'
;MKPQYRLLLVSLALIVFFVFFCLIYLENIPVQLVVLGVVLLLSAWTFKLKGLLKKLYHFLPFILLLFGVYFIFALFQIGQNKDYWIHYGITRTTLLISSLMFIQVLITWLKIDTFLDFPLGIEKLKYIILGKMLYKIAFSSYSELCLFVDSIPAEQAGTITLKKKFRKRLIVLLALITYVINEATLKGEMIDERIWHCHQVPK
;
A
#
# COMPACT_ATOMS: atom_id res chain seq x y z
N MET A 1 20.58 -12.44 -3.22
CA MET A 1 20.83 -11.14 -3.88
C MET A 1 20.87 -10.08 -2.80
N LYS A 2 21.93 -9.24 -2.73
CA LYS A 2 22.04 -8.22 -1.69
C LYS A 2 20.82 -7.28 -1.76
N PRO A 3 20.32 -6.80 -0.60
CA PRO A 3 19.09 -5.99 -0.53
C PRO A 3 19.17 -4.71 -1.37
N GLN A 4 20.35 -4.11 -1.46
CA GLN A 4 20.64 -2.94 -2.29
C GLN A 4 20.38 -3.20 -3.78
N TYR A 5 20.84 -4.33 -4.31
CA TYR A 5 20.60 -4.68 -5.71
C TYR A 5 19.13 -4.94 -6.00
N ARG A 6 18.38 -5.49 -5.02
CA ARG A 6 16.93 -5.65 -5.17
C ARG A 6 16.21 -4.32 -5.23
N LEU A 7 16.55 -3.38 -4.36
CA LEU A 7 15.97 -2.04 -4.38
C LEU A 7 16.30 -1.29 -5.67
N LEU A 8 17.55 -1.35 -6.12
CA LEU A 8 17.99 -0.73 -7.37
C LEU A 8 17.28 -1.37 -8.57
N LEU A 9 17.15 -2.70 -8.60
CA LEU A 9 16.42 -3.39 -9.66
C LEU A 9 14.94 -3.00 -9.66
N VAL A 10 14.30 -2.95 -8.49
CA VAL A 10 12.89 -2.54 -8.37
C VAL A 10 12.70 -1.09 -8.80
N SER A 11 13.56 -0.17 -8.38
CA SER A 11 13.46 1.24 -8.78
C SER A 11 13.71 1.42 -10.28
N LEU A 12 14.72 0.74 -10.83
CA LEU A 12 15.02 0.76 -12.26
C LEU A 12 13.86 0.16 -13.08
N ALA A 13 13.31 -0.98 -12.65
CA ALA A 13 12.14 -1.59 -13.29
C ALA A 13 10.93 -0.65 -13.27
N LEU A 14 10.71 0.08 -12.17
CA LEU A 14 9.64 1.06 -12.06
C LEU A 14 9.87 2.25 -13.02
N ILE A 15 11.09 2.81 -13.07
CA ILE A 15 11.44 3.90 -13.97
C ILE A 15 11.26 3.48 -15.43
N VAL A 16 11.82 2.32 -15.81
CA VAL A 16 11.71 1.77 -17.16
C VAL A 16 10.24 1.57 -17.52
N PHE A 17 9.45 0.97 -16.63
CA PHE A 17 8.01 0.80 -16.86
C PHE A 17 7.32 2.14 -17.11
N PHE A 18 7.52 3.15 -16.26
CA PHE A 18 6.87 4.45 -16.44
C PHE A 18 7.33 5.18 -17.71
N VAL A 19 8.63 5.16 -18.03
CA VAL A 19 9.14 5.83 -19.23
C VAL A 19 8.58 5.19 -20.51
N PHE A 20 8.65 3.86 -20.62
CA PHE A 20 8.14 3.20 -21.82
C PHE A 20 6.62 3.29 -21.90
N PHE A 21 5.93 3.13 -20.78
CA PHE A 21 4.50 2.90 -20.79
C PHE A 21 3.65 4.17 -20.65
N CYS A 22 4.13 5.16 -19.91
CA CYS A 22 3.42 6.43 -19.72
C CYS A 22 3.86 7.55 -20.67
N LEU A 23 5.06 7.44 -21.28
CA LEU A 23 5.58 8.46 -22.20
C LEU A 23 5.66 7.93 -23.64
N ILE A 24 6.41 6.85 -23.88
CA ILE A 24 6.74 6.43 -25.25
C ILE A 24 5.54 5.75 -25.94
N TYR A 25 4.87 4.81 -25.27
CA TYR A 25 3.77 4.02 -25.84
C TYR A 25 2.39 4.45 -25.36
N LEU A 26 2.25 5.71 -24.93
CA LEU A 26 0.99 6.21 -24.38
C LEU A 26 -0.16 6.07 -25.39
N GLU A 27 0.06 6.39 -26.66
CA GLU A 27 -1.00 6.41 -27.69
C GLU A 27 -1.23 5.03 -28.34
N ASN A 28 -0.40 4.03 -28.02
CA ASN A 28 -0.40 2.74 -28.71
C ASN A 28 -1.24 1.69 -27.98
N ILE A 29 -2.55 1.63 -28.27
CA ILE A 29 -3.51 0.69 -27.64
C ILE A 29 -3.04 -0.78 -27.67
N PRO A 30 -2.54 -1.33 -28.80
CA PRO A 30 -2.13 -2.74 -28.83
C PRO A 30 -1.05 -3.03 -27.80
N VAL A 31 -0.09 -2.10 -27.66
CA VAL A 31 0.98 -2.21 -26.67
C VAL A 31 0.42 -2.09 -25.25
N GLN A 32 -0.51 -1.17 -25.00
CA GLN A 32 -1.19 -1.01 -23.71
C GLN A 32 -1.93 -2.28 -23.27
N LEU A 33 -2.64 -2.94 -24.20
CA LEU A 33 -3.34 -4.20 -23.93
C LEU A 33 -2.38 -5.38 -23.70
N VAL A 34 -1.30 -5.48 -24.48
CA VAL A 34 -0.28 -6.52 -24.29
C VAL A 34 0.38 -6.38 -22.93
N VAL A 35 0.78 -5.17 -22.54
CA VAL A 35 1.39 -4.91 -21.23
C VAL A 35 0.39 -5.18 -20.11
N LEU A 36 -0.87 -4.79 -20.25
CA LEU A 36 -1.91 -5.13 -19.28
C LEU A 36 -2.00 -6.66 -19.10
N GLY A 37 -2.01 -7.43 -20.20
CA GLY A 37 -2.01 -8.89 -20.16
C GLY A 37 -0.80 -9.45 -19.41
N VAL A 38 0.41 -8.97 -19.72
CA VAL A 38 1.65 -9.38 -19.06
C VAL A 38 1.61 -9.05 -17.56
N VAL A 39 1.18 -7.84 -17.20
CA VAL A 39 1.09 -7.39 -15.80
C VAL A 39 0.04 -8.20 -15.04
N LEU A 40 -1.09 -8.53 -15.64
CA LEU A 40 -2.13 -9.37 -15.03
C LEU A 40 -1.64 -10.79 -14.80
N LEU A 41 -0.93 -11.39 -15.76
CA LEU A 41 -0.30 -12.72 -15.60
C LEU A 41 0.72 -12.71 -14.47
N LEU A 42 1.59 -11.69 -14.45
CA LEU A 42 2.61 -11.52 -13.43
C LEU A 42 1.99 -11.28 -12.03
N SER A 43 0.89 -10.55 -11.98
CA SER A 43 0.11 -10.33 -10.76
C SER A 43 -0.64 -11.58 -10.29
N ALA A 44 -1.16 -12.39 -11.22
CA ALA A 44 -1.84 -13.64 -10.90
C ALA A 44 -0.84 -14.66 -10.34
N TRP A 45 0.37 -14.69 -10.89
CA TRP A 45 1.49 -15.50 -10.38
C TRP A 45 1.88 -15.11 -8.95
N THR A 46 2.00 -13.81 -8.67
CA THR A 46 2.47 -13.33 -7.36
C THR A 46 1.42 -13.38 -6.26
N PHE A 47 0.16 -13.06 -6.56
CA PHE A 47 -0.90 -12.92 -5.54
C PHE A 47 -1.88 -14.10 -5.46
N LYS A 48 -1.79 -15.07 -6.39
CA LYS A 48 -2.85 -16.05 -6.67
C LYS A 48 -4.14 -15.37 -7.17
N LEU A 49 -4.98 -16.10 -7.90
CA LEU A 49 -6.22 -15.57 -8.51
C LEU A 49 -7.16 -14.88 -7.50
N LYS A 50 -7.39 -15.48 -6.34
CA LYS A 50 -8.25 -14.88 -5.30
C LYS A 50 -7.69 -13.55 -4.77
N GLY A 51 -6.38 -13.45 -4.62
CA GLY A 51 -5.70 -12.22 -4.19
C GLY A 51 -5.80 -11.14 -5.26
N LEU A 52 -5.55 -11.48 -6.52
CA LEU A 52 -5.69 -10.57 -7.66
C LEU A 52 -7.10 -9.95 -7.73
N LEU A 53 -8.14 -10.79 -7.66
CA LEU A 53 -9.54 -10.32 -7.71
C LEU A 53 -9.87 -9.38 -6.56
N LYS A 54 -9.42 -9.70 -5.34
CA LYS A 54 -9.61 -8.80 -4.19
C LYS A 54 -8.97 -7.44 -4.45
N LYS A 55 -7.77 -7.40 -5.02
CA LYS A 55 -7.08 -6.13 -5.31
C LYS A 55 -7.75 -5.33 -6.42
N LEU A 56 -8.15 -5.99 -7.51
CA LEU A 56 -8.94 -5.35 -8.57
C LEU A 56 -10.25 -4.77 -8.03
N TYR A 57 -10.92 -5.48 -7.12
CA TYR A 57 -12.13 -4.99 -6.45
C TYR A 57 -11.89 -3.70 -5.65
N HIS A 58 -10.74 -3.56 -4.97
CA HIS A 58 -10.39 -2.33 -4.26
C HIS A 58 -10.15 -1.15 -5.20
N PHE A 59 -9.71 -1.41 -6.43
CA PHE A 59 -9.48 -0.37 -7.44
C PHE A 59 -10.70 -0.08 -8.33
N LEU A 60 -11.70 -0.95 -8.29
CA LEU A 60 -12.95 -0.79 -9.03
C LEU A 60 -13.57 0.62 -8.92
N PRO A 61 -13.70 1.27 -7.75
CA PRO A 61 -14.29 2.61 -7.68
C PRO A 61 -13.51 3.65 -8.49
N PHE A 62 -12.18 3.57 -8.51
CA PHE A 62 -11.34 4.47 -9.31
C PHE A 62 -11.46 4.20 -10.80
N ILE A 63 -11.50 2.92 -11.18
CA ILE A 63 -11.66 2.49 -12.57
C ILE A 63 -13.04 2.95 -13.10
N LEU A 64 -14.10 2.72 -12.33
CA LEU A 64 -15.47 3.12 -12.70
C LEU A 64 -15.62 4.63 -12.77
N LEU A 65 -15.01 5.39 -11.85
CA LEU A 65 -15.03 6.84 -11.89
C LEU A 65 -14.32 7.35 -13.15
N LEU A 66 -13.12 6.86 -13.43
CA LEU A 66 -12.35 7.29 -14.60
C LEU A 66 -13.07 6.95 -15.90
N PHE A 67 -13.57 5.72 -16.02
CA PHE A 67 -14.33 5.27 -17.18
C PHE A 67 -15.63 6.07 -17.33
N GLY A 68 -16.35 6.30 -16.23
CA GLY A 68 -17.61 7.06 -16.21
C GLY A 68 -17.44 8.49 -16.68
N VAL A 69 -16.38 9.19 -16.23
CA VAL A 69 -16.09 10.57 -16.66
C VAL A 69 -15.84 10.63 -18.17
N TYR A 70 -15.00 9.74 -18.72
CA TYR A 70 -14.74 9.72 -20.16
C TYR A 70 -15.95 9.27 -20.98
N PHE A 71 -16.78 8.38 -20.44
CA PHE A 71 -18.03 7.97 -21.07
C PHE A 71 -19.03 9.13 -21.16
N ILE A 72 -19.15 9.94 -20.11
CA ILE A 72 -19.96 11.17 -20.11
C ILE A 72 -19.43 12.14 -21.18
N PHE A 73 -18.11 12.37 -21.24
CA PHE A 73 -17.52 13.24 -22.27
C PHE A 73 -17.75 12.72 -23.69
N ALA A 74 -17.71 11.41 -23.90
CA ALA A 74 -18.03 10.78 -25.18
C ALA A 74 -19.51 10.93 -25.56
N LEU A 75 -20.44 10.87 -24.60
CA LEU A 75 -21.87 11.05 -24.83
C LEU A 75 -22.22 12.49 -25.18
N PHE A 76 -21.65 13.47 -24.48
CA PHE A 76 -21.91 14.89 -24.70
C PHE A 76 -21.03 15.53 -25.78
N GLN A 77 -20.10 14.76 -26.39
CA GLN A 77 -19.18 15.22 -27.44
C GLN A 77 -18.49 16.54 -27.10
N ILE A 78 -18.04 16.68 -25.84
CA ILE A 78 -17.43 17.93 -25.37
C ILE A 78 -16.07 18.11 -26.07
N GLY A 79 -15.96 19.11 -26.93
CA GLY A 79 -14.72 19.56 -27.55
C GLY A 79 -14.08 18.64 -28.61
N GLN A 80 -14.43 17.35 -28.66
CA GLN A 80 -13.88 16.34 -29.58
C GLN A 80 -14.92 15.25 -29.91
N ASN A 81 -14.63 14.46 -30.95
CA ASN A 81 -15.50 13.37 -31.41
C ASN A 81 -15.61 12.22 -30.39
N LYS A 82 -16.69 11.45 -30.46
CA LYS A 82 -16.99 10.31 -29.57
C LYS A 82 -15.86 9.27 -29.57
N ASP A 83 -15.31 8.96 -30.74
CA ASP A 83 -14.26 7.95 -30.89
C ASP A 83 -12.97 8.35 -30.18
N TYR A 84 -12.65 9.66 -30.17
CA TYR A 84 -11.51 10.19 -29.43
C TYR A 84 -11.67 9.96 -27.92
N TRP A 85 -12.84 10.29 -27.36
CA TRP A 85 -13.08 10.13 -25.92
C TRP A 85 -13.09 8.66 -25.48
N ILE A 86 -13.64 7.77 -26.31
CA ILE A 86 -13.60 6.32 -26.06
C ILE A 86 -12.16 5.81 -26.10
N HIS A 87 -11.41 6.18 -27.16
CA HIS A 87 -10.01 5.80 -27.31
C HIS A 87 -9.18 6.29 -26.11
N TYR A 88 -9.29 7.57 -25.78
CA TYR A 88 -8.58 8.19 -24.67
C TYR A 88 -8.95 7.55 -23.32
N GLY A 89 -10.23 7.28 -23.08
CA GLY A 89 -10.71 6.64 -21.85
C GLY A 89 -10.18 5.21 -21.68
N ILE A 90 -10.18 4.40 -22.75
CA ILE A 90 -9.64 3.03 -22.72
C ILE A 90 -8.15 3.05 -22.43
N THR A 91 -7.39 3.91 -23.13
CA THR A 91 -5.95 4.05 -22.93
C THR A 91 -5.61 4.47 -21.50
N ARG A 92 -6.34 5.42 -20.91
CA ARG A 92 -6.07 5.88 -19.53
C ARG A 92 -6.49 4.87 -18.47
N THR A 93 -7.61 4.16 -18.67
CA THR A 93 -8.06 3.11 -17.74
C THR A 93 -7.13 1.90 -17.76
N THR A 94 -6.70 1.44 -18.94
CA THR A 94 -5.71 0.36 -19.07
C THR A 94 -4.37 0.74 -18.45
N LEU A 95 -3.95 2.00 -18.62
CA LEU A 95 -2.73 2.53 -18.01
C LEU A 95 -2.81 2.58 -16.48
N LEU A 96 -3.95 3.02 -15.94
CA LEU A 96 -4.17 3.04 -14.50
C LEU A 96 -4.10 1.63 -13.90
N ILE A 97 -4.79 0.66 -14.51
CA ILE A 97 -4.83 -0.72 -13.97
C ILE A 97 -3.45 -1.36 -14.00
N SER A 98 -2.76 -1.28 -15.14
CA SER A 98 -1.43 -1.87 -15.30
C SER A 98 -0.40 -1.23 -14.37
N SER A 99 -0.37 0.11 -14.24
CA SER A 99 0.55 0.79 -13.31
C SER A 99 0.29 0.40 -11.84
N LEU A 100 -0.96 0.40 -11.39
CA LEU A 100 -1.31 0.02 -10.02
C LEU A 100 -0.93 -1.43 -9.72
N MET A 101 -1.23 -2.35 -10.64
CA MET A 101 -0.88 -3.77 -10.48
C MET A 101 0.64 -3.98 -10.48
N PHE A 102 1.34 -3.34 -11.40
CA PHE A 102 2.80 -3.47 -11.51
C PHE A 102 3.51 -2.95 -10.26
N ILE A 103 3.11 -1.78 -9.74
CA ILE A 103 3.64 -1.24 -8.48
C ILE A 103 3.40 -2.23 -7.33
N GLN A 104 2.20 -2.81 -7.24
CA GLN A 104 1.92 -3.77 -6.18
C GLN A 104 2.78 -5.02 -6.24
N VAL A 105 3.05 -5.54 -7.44
CA VAL A 105 3.97 -6.67 -7.61
C VAL A 105 5.38 -6.25 -7.15
N LEU A 106 5.88 -5.11 -7.62
CA LEU A 106 7.20 -4.63 -7.22
C LEU A 106 7.33 -4.46 -5.70
N ILE A 107 6.30 -3.93 -5.04
CA ILE A 107 6.27 -3.80 -3.57
C ILE A 107 6.37 -5.16 -2.88
N THR A 108 5.75 -6.23 -3.40
CA THR A 108 5.90 -7.56 -2.77
C THR A 108 7.31 -8.12 -2.80
N TRP A 109 8.14 -7.66 -3.73
CA TRP A 109 9.53 -8.08 -3.80
C TRP A 109 10.39 -7.37 -2.74
N LEU A 110 9.87 -6.28 -2.16
CA LEU A 110 10.49 -5.52 -1.08
C LEU A 110 9.91 -5.97 0.28
N LYS A 111 10.58 -6.92 0.96
CA LYS A 111 10.23 -7.26 2.35
C LYS A 111 10.85 -6.25 3.32
N ILE A 112 10.12 -5.86 4.37
CA ILE A 112 10.65 -5.01 5.46
C ILE A 112 11.93 -5.60 6.06
N ASP A 113 12.01 -6.93 6.19
CA ASP A 113 13.21 -7.60 6.69
C ASP A 113 14.44 -7.35 5.81
N THR A 114 14.25 -7.21 4.51
CA THR A 114 15.32 -6.92 3.55
C THR A 114 15.88 -5.51 3.74
N PHE A 115 15.13 -4.58 4.35
CA PHE A 115 15.64 -3.25 4.70
C PHE A 115 16.60 -3.26 5.88
N LEU A 116 16.53 -4.29 6.74
CA LEU A 116 17.43 -4.42 7.90
C LEU A 116 18.85 -4.84 7.50
N ASP A 117 18.98 -5.53 6.36
CA ASP A 117 20.26 -6.01 5.83
C ASP A 117 21.04 -4.95 5.03
N PHE A 118 20.50 -3.73 4.90
CA PHE A 118 21.24 -2.66 4.24
C PHE A 118 22.43 -2.23 5.10
N PRO A 119 23.56 -1.85 4.48
CA PRO A 119 24.69 -1.25 5.18
C PRO A 119 24.35 0.20 5.55
N LEU A 120 23.32 0.39 6.36
CA LEU A 120 22.96 1.66 6.97
C LEU A 120 23.68 1.73 8.32
N GLY A 121 24.13 2.93 8.70
CA GLY A 121 24.61 3.18 10.05
C GLY A 121 23.51 2.84 11.07
N ILE A 122 23.92 2.34 12.25
CA ILE A 122 23.01 1.89 13.30
C ILE A 122 21.96 2.97 13.67
N GLU A 123 22.35 4.24 13.60
CA GLU A 123 21.51 5.40 13.90
C GLU A 123 20.30 5.51 12.97
N LYS A 124 20.42 5.10 11.71
CA LYS A 124 19.30 5.09 10.76
C LYS A 124 18.51 3.79 10.85
N LEU A 125 19.22 2.68 11.09
CA LEU A 125 18.62 1.36 11.24
C LEU A 125 17.66 1.30 12.45
N LYS A 126 17.95 2.07 13.51
CA LYS A 126 17.11 2.14 14.72
C LYS A 126 15.66 2.50 14.41
N TYR A 127 15.42 3.45 13.51
CA TYR A 127 14.07 3.89 13.14
C TYR A 127 13.31 2.81 12.36
N ILE A 128 14.01 2.04 11.52
CA ILE A 128 13.42 0.91 10.76
C ILE A 128 13.05 -0.22 11.73
N ILE A 129 13.94 -0.54 12.68
CA ILE A 129 13.68 -1.54 13.73
C ILE A 129 12.48 -1.13 14.58
N LEU A 130 12.48 0.11 15.07
CA LEU A 130 11.41 0.65 15.91
C LEU A 130 10.08 0.65 15.15
N GLY A 131 10.05 1.16 13.91
CA GLY A 131 8.84 1.17 13.08
C GLY A 131 8.27 -0.24 12.83
N LYS A 132 9.13 -1.23 12.55
CA LYS A 132 8.73 -2.63 12.40
C LYS A 132 8.14 -3.20 13.69
N MET A 133 8.75 -2.90 14.83
CA MET A 133 8.27 -3.38 16.14
C MET A 133 6.91 -2.76 16.48
N LEU A 134 6.78 -1.44 16.34
CA LEU A 134 5.54 -0.70 16.58
C LEU A 134 4.42 -1.15 15.64
N TYR A 135 4.71 -1.45 14.38
CA TYR A 135 3.71 -1.99 13.46
C TYR A 135 3.15 -3.33 13.95
N LYS A 136 4.02 -4.24 14.42
CA LYS A 136 3.59 -5.53 14.96
C LYS A 136 2.74 -5.36 16.21
N ILE A 137 3.18 -4.52 17.13
CA ILE A 137 2.47 -4.19 18.38
C ILE A 137 1.10 -3.60 18.06
N ALA A 138 1.04 -2.58 17.19
CA ALA A 138 -0.21 -1.95 16.81
C ALA A 138 -1.19 -2.96 16.19
N PHE A 139 -0.68 -3.87 15.34
CA PHE A 139 -1.52 -4.88 14.69
C PHE A 139 -2.07 -5.91 15.69
N SER A 140 -1.26 -6.43 16.60
CA SER A 140 -1.73 -7.37 17.63
C SER A 140 -2.70 -6.70 18.60
N SER A 141 -2.33 -5.53 19.13
CA SER A 141 -3.12 -4.83 20.15
C SER A 141 -4.43 -4.27 19.60
N TYR A 142 -4.51 -3.95 18.31
CA TYR A 142 -5.79 -3.59 17.69
C TYR A 142 -6.83 -4.71 17.84
N SER A 143 -6.43 -5.96 17.58
CA SER A 143 -7.35 -7.10 17.69
C SER A 143 -7.82 -7.33 19.13
N GLU A 144 -6.92 -7.20 20.10
CA GLU A 144 -7.21 -7.34 21.53
C GLU A 144 -8.09 -6.19 22.04
N LEU A 145 -7.81 -4.94 21.64
CA LEU A 145 -8.62 -3.78 22.00
C LEU A 145 -10.04 -3.88 21.43
N CYS A 146 -10.19 -4.39 20.20
CA CYS A 146 -11.51 -4.68 19.67
C CYS A 146 -12.26 -5.69 20.54
N LEU A 147 -11.64 -6.81 20.90
CA LEU A 147 -12.26 -7.82 21.77
C LEU A 147 -12.61 -7.25 23.15
N PHE A 148 -11.73 -6.44 23.73
CA PHE A 148 -11.96 -5.81 25.03
C PHE A 148 -13.16 -4.86 24.98
N VAL A 149 -13.22 -3.97 23.98
CA VAL A 149 -14.34 -3.03 23.84
C VAL A 149 -15.65 -3.78 23.52
N ASP A 150 -15.58 -4.89 22.79
CA ASP A 150 -16.72 -5.77 22.53
C ASP A 150 -17.23 -6.49 23.79
N SER A 151 -16.35 -6.70 24.78
CA SER A 151 -16.67 -7.34 26.06
C SER A 151 -17.36 -6.42 27.08
N ILE A 152 -17.39 -5.10 26.84
CA ILE A 152 -17.99 -4.13 27.76
C ILE A 152 -19.52 -4.33 27.77
N PRO A 153 -20.14 -4.58 28.94
CA PRO A 153 -21.59 -4.83 29.03
C PRO A 153 -22.46 -3.72 28.41
N ALA A 154 -22.05 -2.45 28.57
CA ALA A 154 -22.71 -1.29 27.97
C ALA A 154 -22.66 -1.28 26.42
N GLU A 155 -21.64 -1.90 25.84
CA GLU A 155 -21.53 -2.05 24.39
C GLU A 155 -22.35 -3.23 23.86
N GLN A 156 -22.57 -4.27 24.67
CA GLN A 156 -23.35 -5.47 24.35
C GLN A 156 -24.86 -5.25 24.42
N ALA A 157 -25.34 -4.38 25.32
CA ALA A 157 -26.76 -4.07 25.44
C ALA A 157 -27.19 -2.98 24.43
N GLY A 158 -28.23 -3.27 23.64
CA GLY A 158 -28.95 -2.30 22.81
C GLY A 158 -28.75 -2.42 21.29
N THR A 159 -29.56 -1.67 20.55
CA THR A 159 -29.54 -1.65 19.08
C THR A 159 -28.28 -0.97 18.56
N ILE A 160 -27.64 -1.57 17.56
CA ILE A 160 -26.40 -1.06 16.99
C ILE A 160 -26.71 0.12 16.07
N THR A 161 -26.49 1.34 16.57
CA THR A 161 -26.59 2.58 15.77
C THR A 161 -25.26 2.96 15.13
N LEU A 162 -25.31 3.74 14.03
CA LEU A 162 -24.11 4.30 13.37
C LEU A 162 -23.25 5.13 14.35
N LYS A 163 -23.91 5.93 15.21
CA LYS A 163 -23.23 6.73 16.25
C LYS A 163 -22.46 5.84 17.24
N LYS A 164 -23.06 4.73 17.69
CA LYS A 164 -22.40 3.76 18.58
C LYS A 164 -21.21 3.10 17.88
N LYS A 165 -21.35 2.67 16.62
CA LYS A 165 -20.25 2.14 15.79
C LYS A 165 -19.08 3.12 15.66
N PHE A 166 -19.36 4.40 15.41
CA PHE A 166 -18.33 5.43 15.30
C PHE A 166 -17.60 5.65 16.62
N ARG A 167 -18.35 5.87 17.72
CA ARG A 167 -17.78 6.07 19.06
C ARG A 167 -16.89 4.90 19.47
N LYS A 168 -17.34 3.67 19.21
CA LYS A 168 -16.59 2.45 19.48
C LYS A 168 -15.25 2.42 18.74
N ARG A 169 -15.25 2.70 17.43
CA ARG A 169 -14.01 2.80 16.64
C ARG A 169 -13.09 3.90 17.13
N LEU A 170 -13.64 5.05 17.54
CA LEU A 170 -12.87 6.16 18.08
C LEU A 170 -12.18 5.78 19.40
N ILE A 171 -12.87 5.10 20.31
CA ILE A 171 -12.29 4.61 21.57
C ILE A 171 -11.13 3.66 21.30
N VAL A 172 -11.32 2.68 20.40
CA VAL A 172 -10.27 1.73 20.01
C VAL A 172 -9.07 2.45 19.39
N LEU A 173 -9.30 3.41 18.49
CA LEU A 173 -8.22 4.18 17.87
C LEU A 173 -7.46 5.03 18.88
N LEU A 174 -8.15 5.70 19.80
CA LEU A 174 -7.52 6.53 20.82
C LEU A 174 -6.66 5.67 21.77
N ALA A 175 -7.21 4.54 22.22
CA ALA A 175 -6.48 3.59 23.06
C ALA A 175 -5.25 3.05 22.34
N LEU A 176 -5.39 2.68 21.06
CA LEU A 176 -4.29 2.18 20.24
C LEU A 176 -3.19 3.22 20.06
N ILE A 177 -3.54 4.48 19.76
CA ILE A 177 -2.56 5.56 19.58
C ILE A 177 -1.80 5.80 20.88
N THR A 178 -2.49 5.93 22.01
CA THR A 178 -1.85 6.13 23.32
C THR A 178 -0.92 4.98 23.66
N TYR A 179 -1.36 3.75 23.42
CA TYR A 179 -0.56 2.55 23.66
C TYR A 179 0.69 2.51 22.78
N VAL A 180 0.55 2.77 21.48
CA VAL A 180 1.68 2.78 20.52
C VAL A 180 2.68 3.90 20.83
N ILE A 181 2.21 5.07 21.28
CA ILE A 181 3.11 6.17 21.69
C ILE A 181 3.95 5.76 22.91
N ASN A 182 3.31 5.15 23.91
CA ASN A 182 4.02 4.67 25.11
C ASN A 182 5.02 3.54 24.78
N GLU A 183 4.66 2.63 23.88
CA GLU A 183 5.61 1.61 23.40
C GLU A 183 6.73 2.23 22.57
N ALA A 184 6.47 3.30 21.81
CA ALA A 184 7.49 3.98 21.02
C ALA A 184 8.56 4.63 21.90
N THR A 185 8.19 5.25 23.02
CA THR A 185 9.14 5.85 23.96
C THR A 185 9.97 4.77 24.64
N LEU A 186 9.33 3.78 25.26
CA LEU A 186 10.02 2.70 25.99
C LEU A 186 10.95 1.90 25.07
N LYS A 187 10.46 1.46 23.90
CA LYS A 187 11.29 0.69 22.96
C LYS A 187 12.37 1.55 22.30
N GLY A 188 12.10 2.82 22.09
CA GLY A 188 13.08 3.78 21.59
C GLY A 188 14.28 3.90 22.54
N GLU A 189 14.01 4.16 23.82
CA GLU A 189 15.03 4.25 24.87
C GLU A 189 15.85 2.95 24.98
N MET A 190 15.18 1.79 25.03
CA MET A 190 15.87 0.49 25.07
C MET A 190 16.79 0.23 23.87
N ILE A 191 16.41 0.70 22.67
CA ILE A 191 17.25 0.57 21.48
C ILE A 191 18.45 1.51 21.59
N ASP A 192 18.24 2.76 22.00
CA ASP A 192 19.30 3.75 22.16
C ASP A 192 20.32 3.31 23.23
N GLU A 193 19.88 2.77 24.38
CA GLU A 193 20.75 2.19 25.40
C GLU A 193 21.60 1.02 24.87
N ARG A 194 20.99 0.12 24.08
CA ARG A 194 21.72 -1.01 23.46
C ARG A 194 22.75 -0.52 22.45
N ILE A 195 22.43 0.50 21.66
CA ILE A 195 23.37 1.09 20.69
C ILE A 195 24.54 1.73 21.44
N TRP A 196 24.25 2.48 22.49
CA TRP A 196 25.27 3.09 23.35
C TRP A 196 26.24 2.03 23.88
N HIS A 197 25.73 0.98 24.52
CA HIS A 197 26.54 -0.12 25.07
C HIS A 197 27.36 -0.88 24.03
N CYS A 198 26.81 -1.12 22.84
CA CYS A 198 27.46 -1.96 21.85
C CYS A 198 28.41 -1.19 20.92
N HIS A 199 28.25 0.12 20.73
CA HIS A 199 28.96 0.87 19.67
C HIS A 199 29.68 2.13 20.17
N GLN A 200 29.36 2.65 21.36
CA GLN A 200 29.93 3.92 21.85
C GLN A 200 30.74 3.78 23.14
N VAL A 201 30.71 2.64 23.84
CA VAL A 201 31.62 2.40 24.96
C VAL A 201 33.01 2.05 24.41
N PRO A 202 34.06 2.87 24.65
CA PRO A 202 35.42 2.46 24.35
C PRO A 202 35.74 1.22 25.19
N LYS A 203 36.22 0.15 24.53
CA LYS A 203 36.79 -1.00 25.22
C LYS A 203 38.05 -0.59 25.98
#